data_AF-A0A0F7W6G1-F1
#
_entry.id   AF-A0A0F7W6G1-F1
#
_cell.length_a   1.000
_cell.length_b   1.000
_cell.length_c   1.000
_cell.angle_alpha   90.00
_cell.angle_beta   90.00
_cell.angle_gamma   90.00
#
_symmetry.space_group_name_H-M   'P 1'
#
loop_
_entity.id
_entity.type
_entity.pdbx_description
1 polymer ?
#
loop_
_entity_poly.entity_id
_entity_poly.type
_entity_poly.pdbx_seq_one_letter_code
_entity_poly.pdbx_strand_id
1 'polypeptide(L)'
;MLDTLDGMTQHQSTQTMKPATAARKLGVYLEATPAQFREGVVSRAELNALQADPPEWLRELRRTGPHPRPVVAAKLGVSIAGLHRGGITEPLTTEQIEALKQERPEWLEREQALQAEVRKEAARVKKLHAERAQSA
;
A
#
# COMPACT_ATOMS: atom_id res chain seq x y z
N MET A 1 21.88 -39.48 -30.07
CA MET A 1 21.62 -38.46 -31.11
C MET A 1 20.41 -37.68 -30.60
N LEU A 2 20.66 -36.64 -29.80
CA LEU A 2 20.65 -35.23 -30.21
C LEU A 2 19.27 -34.81 -30.76
N ASP A 3 18.50 -34.10 -29.93
CA ASP A 3 17.69 -32.93 -30.32
C ASP A 3 17.16 -32.25 -29.03
N THR A 4 17.95 -31.37 -28.41
CA THR A 4 17.96 -29.90 -28.59
C THR A 4 16.82 -29.22 -27.82
N LEU A 5 17.23 -28.67 -26.68
CA LEU A 5 16.59 -27.59 -25.94
C LEU A 5 16.36 -26.39 -26.86
N ASP A 6 15.11 -25.96 -27.03
CA ASP A 6 14.81 -24.54 -27.27
C ASP A 6 13.90 -24.07 -26.13
N GLY A 7 14.52 -24.00 -24.94
CA GLY A 7 13.95 -23.23 -23.86
C GLY A 7 13.93 -21.79 -24.32
N MET A 8 12.75 -21.29 -24.68
CA MET A 8 12.49 -19.86 -24.85
C MET A 8 12.93 -19.14 -23.58
N THR A 9 14.19 -18.75 -23.50
CA THR A 9 14.66 -17.75 -22.57
C THR A 9 14.01 -16.47 -23.03
N GLN A 10 12.81 -16.21 -22.51
CA GLN A 10 12.20 -14.90 -22.59
C GLN A 10 13.24 -13.95 -22.02
N HIS A 11 13.79 -13.10 -22.87
CA HIS A 11 14.55 -11.94 -22.45
C HIS A 11 13.61 -11.12 -21.58
N GLN A 12 13.65 -11.38 -20.27
CA GLN A 12 12.94 -10.59 -19.28
C GLN A 12 13.63 -9.23 -19.33
N SER A 13 13.15 -8.35 -20.20
CA SER A 13 13.52 -6.94 -20.18
C SER A 13 13.39 -6.50 -18.74
N THR A 14 14.51 -6.13 -18.12
CA THR A 14 14.56 -5.80 -16.70
C THR A 14 13.68 -4.56 -16.50
N GLN A 15 12.40 -4.79 -16.19
CA GLN A 15 11.45 -3.71 -16.01
C GLN A 15 11.83 -3.00 -14.71
N THR A 16 12.52 -1.87 -14.87
CA THR A 16 12.89 -0.96 -13.81
C THR A 16 11.76 0.04 -13.57
N MET A 17 11.55 0.42 -12.31
CA MET A 17 10.63 1.49 -11.94
C MET A 17 11.33 2.55 -11.08
N LYS A 18 10.78 3.77 -11.15
CA LYS A 18 11.22 4.89 -10.30
C LYS A 18 11.07 4.51 -8.81
N PRO A 19 11.98 4.94 -7.92
CA PRO A 19 11.89 4.73 -6.48
C PRO A 19 10.55 5.11 -5.87
N ALA A 20 9.94 6.22 -6.33
CA ALA A 20 8.61 6.63 -5.90
C ALA A 20 7.54 5.56 -6.16
N THR A 21 7.60 4.89 -7.31
CA THR A 21 6.69 3.79 -7.65
C THR A 21 6.96 2.55 -6.80
N ALA A 22 8.24 2.24 -6.55
CA ALA A 22 8.64 1.13 -5.70
C ALA A 22 8.21 1.36 -4.24
N ALA A 23 8.49 2.52 -3.66
CA ALA A 23 8.04 2.92 -2.31
C ALA A 23 6.52 2.80 -2.17
N ARG A 24 5.76 3.28 -3.17
CA ARG A 24 4.30 3.14 -3.19
C ARG A 24 3.86 1.67 -3.17
N LYS A 25 4.53 0.79 -3.90
CA LYS A 25 4.25 -0.66 -3.90
C LYS A 25 4.69 -1.35 -2.62
N LEU A 26 5.72 -0.83 -1.94
CA LEU A 26 6.19 -1.32 -0.65
C LEU A 26 5.37 -0.81 0.53
N GLY A 27 4.54 0.22 0.31
CA GLY A 27 3.70 0.85 1.33
C GLY A 27 4.48 1.76 2.27
N VAL A 28 5.57 2.38 1.81
CA VAL A 28 6.44 3.24 2.63
C VAL A 28 6.54 4.67 2.09
N TYR A 29 6.87 5.61 2.96
CA TYR A 29 7.12 6.99 2.58
C TYR A 29 8.54 7.13 2.02
N LEU A 30 8.66 7.60 0.77
CA LEU A 30 9.92 7.63 0.03
C LEU A 30 11.02 8.43 0.75
N GLU A 31 10.69 9.60 1.29
CA GLU A 31 11.70 10.47 1.91
C GLU A 31 12.31 9.91 3.20
N ALA A 32 11.66 8.90 3.80
CA ALA A 32 12.19 8.17 4.95
C ALA A 32 13.02 6.93 4.57
N THR A 33 13.12 6.60 3.27
CA THR A 33 13.94 5.48 2.80
C THR A 33 15.42 5.86 2.68
N PRO A 34 16.35 4.89 2.75
CA PRO A 34 17.77 5.14 2.58
C PRO A 34 18.11 5.83 1.25
N ALA A 35 19.18 6.63 1.23
CA ALA A 35 19.61 7.37 0.03
C ALA A 35 19.83 6.44 -1.18
N GLN A 36 20.42 5.26 -0.96
CA GLN A 36 20.65 4.25 -1.99
C GLN A 36 19.35 3.78 -2.67
N PHE A 37 18.24 3.75 -1.92
CA PHE A 37 16.93 3.42 -2.48
C PHE A 37 16.32 4.59 -3.25
N ARG A 38 16.53 5.83 -2.78
CA ARG A 38 15.96 7.06 -3.39
C ARG A 38 16.66 7.47 -4.69
N GLU A 39 17.97 7.26 -4.78
CA GLU A 39 18.80 7.73 -5.90
C GLU A 39 18.85 6.74 -7.07
N GLY A 40 18.51 5.47 -6.83
CA GLY A 40 18.60 4.40 -7.82
C GLY A 40 17.35 4.20 -8.70
N VAL A 41 17.37 3.11 -9.46
CA VAL A 41 16.17 2.50 -10.06
C VAL A 41 15.93 1.15 -9.40
N VAL A 42 14.66 0.75 -9.28
CA VAL A 42 14.31 -0.53 -8.65
C VAL A 42 13.77 -1.46 -9.71
N SER A 43 14.44 -2.59 -9.94
CA SER A 43 13.92 -3.64 -10.82
C SER A 43 12.73 -4.36 -10.18
N ARG A 44 11.91 -5.01 -11.01
CA ARG A 44 10.85 -5.90 -10.52
C ARG A 44 11.39 -7.01 -9.61
N ALA A 45 12.57 -7.54 -9.91
CA ALA A 45 13.22 -8.58 -9.11
C ALA A 45 13.63 -8.05 -7.71
N GLU A 46 14.26 -6.89 -7.65
CA GLU A 46 14.62 -6.24 -6.38
C GLU A 46 13.39 -5.90 -5.54
N LEU A 47 12.33 -5.37 -6.17
CA LEU A 47 11.07 -5.11 -5.46
C LEU A 47 10.49 -6.39 -4.85
N ASN A 48 10.50 -7.49 -5.60
CA ASN A 48 10.00 -8.78 -5.09
C ASN A 48 10.88 -9.29 -3.93
N ALA A 49 12.21 -9.14 -4.03
CA ALA A 49 13.13 -9.50 -2.95
C ALA A 49 12.87 -8.68 -1.68
N LEU A 50 12.71 -7.36 -1.79
CA LEU A 50 12.34 -6.47 -0.68
C LEU A 50 10.97 -6.82 -0.07
N GLN A 51 10.05 -7.40 -0.84
CA GLN A 51 8.77 -7.85 -0.34
C GLN A 51 8.87 -9.20 0.38
N ALA A 52 9.66 -10.13 -0.16
CA ALA A 52 9.81 -11.48 0.36
C ALA A 52 10.68 -11.53 1.62
N ASP A 53 11.82 -10.85 1.62
CA ASP A 53 12.72 -10.72 2.76
C ASP A 53 13.04 -9.22 3.01
N PRO A 54 12.12 -8.50 3.66
CA PRO A 54 12.27 -7.07 3.85
C PRO A 54 13.45 -6.78 4.81
N PRO A 55 14.44 -5.97 4.45
CA PRO A 55 15.54 -5.61 5.36
C PRO A 55 15.04 -4.85 6.59
N GLU A 56 15.90 -4.73 7.61
CA GLU A 56 15.53 -4.10 8.89
C GLU A 56 14.97 -2.69 8.74
N TRP A 57 15.59 -1.82 7.94
CA TRP A 57 15.09 -0.46 7.69
C TRP A 57 13.66 -0.46 7.13
N LEU A 58 13.30 -1.44 6.29
CA LEU A 58 11.96 -1.56 5.71
C LEU A 58 10.96 -2.09 6.74
N ARG A 59 11.38 -3.05 7.58
CA ARG A 59 10.57 -3.54 8.70
C ARG A 59 10.29 -2.40 9.70
N GLU A 60 11.30 -1.61 10.02
CA GLU A 60 11.19 -0.47 10.94
C GLU A 60 10.24 0.60 10.40
N LEU A 61 10.41 1.04 9.14
CA LEU A 61 9.51 2.01 8.51
C LEU A 61 8.05 1.53 8.49
N ARG A 62 7.79 0.23 8.29
CA ARG A 62 6.44 -0.34 8.35
C ARG A 62 5.87 -0.38 9.77
N ARG A 63 6.73 -0.49 10.78
CA ARG A 63 6.36 -0.55 12.19
C ARG A 63 6.05 0.84 12.75
N THR A 64 6.95 1.80 12.53
CA THR A 64 6.94 3.10 13.22
C THR A 64 6.53 4.24 12.30
N GLY A 65 6.69 4.09 10.99
CA GLY A 65 6.47 5.14 10.01
C GLY A 65 7.72 6.01 9.81
N PRO A 66 7.58 7.21 9.23
CA PRO A 66 6.33 7.86 8.81
C PRO A 66 5.57 7.06 7.72
N HIS A 67 4.26 6.89 7.92
CA HIS A 67 3.38 6.13 7.05
C HIS A 67 2.82 7.01 5.94
N PRO A 68 2.82 6.56 4.68
CA PRO A 68 2.20 7.31 3.60
C PRO A 68 0.67 7.37 3.78
N ARG A 69 0.03 8.40 3.24
CA ARG A 69 -1.42 8.66 3.38
C ARG A 69 -2.33 7.43 3.17
N PRO A 70 -2.10 6.53 2.19
CA PRO A 70 -2.92 5.33 2.04
C PRO A 70 -2.85 4.39 3.26
N VAL A 71 -1.67 4.26 3.87
CA VAL A 71 -1.44 3.44 5.05
C VAL A 71 -2.04 4.11 6.28
N VAL A 72 -1.92 5.43 6.41
CA VAL A 72 -2.57 6.21 7.47
C VAL A 72 -4.09 6.04 7.42
N ALA A 73 -4.70 6.25 6.25
CA ALA A 73 -6.14 6.07 6.05
C ALA A 73 -6.60 4.65 6.41
N ALA A 74 -5.85 3.63 5.99
CA ALA A 74 -6.13 2.24 6.34
C ALA A 74 -6.05 1.99 7.85
N LYS A 75 -5.02 2.50 8.54
CA LYS A 75 -4.84 2.36 10.00
C LYS A 75 -5.90 3.10 10.81
N LEU A 76 -6.42 4.21 10.28
CA LEU A 76 -7.50 4.99 10.90
C LEU A 76 -8.91 4.52 10.51
N GLY A 77 -9.03 3.55 9.60
CA GLY A 77 -10.33 3.01 9.18
C GLY A 77 -11.15 3.96 8.30
N VAL A 78 -10.52 4.91 7.62
CA VAL A 78 -11.18 5.93 6.77
C VAL A 78 -10.77 5.80 5.30
N SER A 79 -11.44 6.53 4.41
CA SER A 79 -10.98 6.71 3.03
C SER A 79 -9.86 7.73 2.93
N ILE A 80 -9.05 7.71 1.86
CA ILE A 80 -8.03 8.74 1.61
C ILE A 80 -8.66 10.13 1.45
N ALA A 81 -9.87 10.20 0.86
CA ALA A 81 -10.62 11.45 0.75
C ALA A 81 -11.12 11.94 2.12
N GLY A 82 -11.57 11.02 2.98
CA GLY A 82 -11.96 11.32 4.36
C GLY A 82 -10.79 11.82 5.19
N LEU A 83 -9.62 11.18 5.05
CA LEU A 83 -8.37 11.63 5.67
C LEU A 83 -8.02 13.08 5.27
N HIS A 84 -8.17 13.41 3.98
CA HIS A 84 -7.94 14.77 3.48
C HIS A 84 -8.97 15.77 4.02
N ARG A 85 -10.25 15.40 4.15
CA ARG A 85 -11.28 16.24 4.78
C ARG A 85 -11.02 16.49 6.26
N GLY A 86 -10.39 15.53 6.94
CA GLY A 86 -9.87 15.68 8.30
C GLY A 86 -8.61 16.55 8.40
N GLY A 87 -8.14 17.15 7.31
CA GLY A 87 -6.98 18.04 7.29
C GLY A 87 -5.63 17.33 7.26
N ILE A 88 -5.60 16.00 7.21
CA ILE A 88 -4.34 15.23 7.21
C ILE A 88 -3.85 15.05 5.77
N THR A 89 -2.84 15.84 5.40
CA THR A 89 -2.18 15.78 4.08
C THR A 89 -0.79 15.15 4.14
N GLU A 90 -0.15 15.18 5.30
CA GLU A 90 1.22 14.71 5.52
C GLU A 90 1.25 13.25 5.99
N PRO A 91 2.39 12.54 5.82
CA PRO A 91 2.57 11.22 6.41
C PRO A 91 2.60 11.30 7.94
N LEU A 92 2.10 10.26 8.61
CA LEU A 92 2.04 10.19 10.08
C LEU A 92 2.83 9.01 10.63
N THR A 93 3.46 9.17 11.79
CA THR A 93 4.05 8.05 12.53
C THR A 93 2.97 7.20 13.19
N THR A 94 3.33 6.00 13.63
CA THR A 94 2.42 5.14 14.42
C THR A 94 1.97 5.86 15.69
N GLU A 95 2.87 6.59 16.37
CA GLU A 95 2.54 7.35 17.57
C GLU A 95 1.46 8.41 17.31
N GLN A 96 1.61 9.21 16.25
CA GLN A 96 0.62 10.23 15.86
C GLN A 96 -0.73 9.60 15.49
N ILE A 97 -0.71 8.43 14.83
CA ILE A 97 -1.94 7.69 14.51
C ILE A 97 -2.63 7.20 15.79
N GLU A 98 -1.89 6.66 16.75
CA GLU A 98 -2.46 6.21 18.02
C GLU A 98 -2.98 7.38 18.86
N ALA A 99 -2.32 8.54 18.83
CA ALA A 99 -2.82 9.76 19.46
C ALA A 99 -4.18 10.17 18.86
N LEU A 100 -4.31 10.22 17.52
CA LEU A 100 -5.58 10.52 16.86
C LEU A 100 -6.71 9.53 17.22
N LYS A 101 -6.37 8.24 17.34
CA LYS A 101 -7.34 7.21 17.76
C LYS A 101 -7.80 7.39 19.20
N GLN A 102 -6.93 7.89 20.08
CA GLN A 102 -7.27 8.15 21.48
C GLN A 102 -8.09 9.42 21.63
N GLU A 103 -7.72 10.49 20.92
CA GLU A 103 -8.44 11.76 20.92
C GLU A 103 -9.85 11.65 20.34
N ARG A 104 -10.06 10.73 19.38
CA ARG A 104 -11.34 10.48 18.70
C ARG A 104 -12.02 11.79 18.24
N PRO A 105 -11.36 12.61 17.42
CA PRO A 105 -11.97 13.84 16.94
C PRO A 105 -13.23 13.53 16.10
N GLU A 106 -14.22 14.42 16.13
CA GLU A 106 -15.53 14.23 15.49
C GLU A 106 -15.42 13.83 14.01
N TRP A 107 -14.49 14.46 13.27
CA TRP A 107 -14.27 14.15 11.86
C TRP A 107 -13.87 12.68 11.66
N LEU A 108 -13.06 12.11 12.56
CA LEU A 108 -12.56 10.74 12.46
C LEU A 108 -13.69 9.75 12.67
N GLU A 109 -14.55 9.99 13.68
CA GLU A 109 -15.71 9.15 13.96
C GLU A 109 -16.70 9.16 12.79
N ARG A 110 -16.99 10.36 12.27
CA ARG A 110 -17.86 10.53 11.10
C ARG A 110 -17.33 9.80 9.87
N GLU A 111 -16.04 9.94 9.57
CA GLU A 111 -15.42 9.31 8.41
C GLU A 111 -15.30 7.79 8.56
N GLN A 112 -15.09 7.26 9.77
CA GLN A 112 -15.12 5.83 10.03
C GLN A 112 -16.51 5.24 9.84
N ALA A 113 -17.56 5.92 10.33
CA ALA A 113 -18.94 5.50 10.13
C ALA A 113 -19.29 5.47 8.63
N LEU A 114 -18.95 6.53 7.89
CA LEU A 114 -19.14 6.58 6.44
C LEU A 114 -18.40 5.44 5.73
N GLN A 115 -17.13 5.21 6.08
CA GLN A 115 -16.33 4.17 5.46
C GLN A 115 -16.88 2.76 5.76
N ALA A 116 -17.44 2.54 6.95
CA ALA A 116 -18.10 1.28 7.30
C ALA A 116 -19.34 1.03 6.43
N GLU A 117 -20.19 2.04 6.23
CA GLU A 117 -21.37 1.93 5.38
C GLU A 117 -21.00 1.67 3.91
N VAL A 118 -20.01 2.39 3.38
CA VAL A 118 -19.49 2.16 2.01
C VAL A 118 -18.97 0.73 1.84
N ARG A 119 -18.26 0.19 2.85
CA ARG A 119 -17.76 -1.19 2.80
C ARG A 119 -18.89 -2.22 2.83
N LYS A 120 -19.93 -2.02 3.63
CA LYS A 120 -21.12 -2.89 3.66
C LYS A 120 -21.81 -2.91 2.30
N GLU A 121 -22.01 -1.75 1.70
CA GLU A 121 -22.65 -1.62 0.39
C GLU A 121 -21.81 -2.27 -0.71
N ALA A 122 -20.49 -2.03 -0.73
CA ALA A 122 -19.58 -2.67 -1.68
C ALA A 122 -19.61 -4.20 -1.57
N ALA A 123 -19.70 -4.74 -0.34
CA ALA A 123 -19.82 -6.18 -0.11
C ALA A 123 -21.15 -6.74 -0.64
N ARG A 124 -22.26 -6.02 -0.44
CA ARG A 124 -23.59 -6.39 -0.96
C ARG A 124 -23.59 -6.43 -2.48
N VAL A 125 -23.05 -5.39 -3.13
CA VAL A 125 -22.94 -5.29 -4.59
C VAL A 125 -22.06 -6.41 -5.14
N LYS A 126 -20.91 -6.69 -4.50
CA LYS A 126 -20.03 -7.80 -4.90
C LYS A 126 -20.74 -9.16 -4.83
N LYS A 127 -21.53 -9.40 -3.77
CA LYS A 127 -22.32 -10.62 -3.62
C LYS A 127 -23.34 -10.76 -4.76
N LEU A 128 -24.09 -9.69 -5.03
CA LEU A 128 -25.06 -9.67 -6.14
C LEU A 128 -24.42 -9.96 -7.50
N HIS A 129 -23.25 -9.39 -7.78
CA HIS A 129 -22.53 -9.67 -9.02
C HIS A 129 -22.03 -11.12 -9.11
N ALA A 130 -21.57 -11.69 -8.00
CA ALA A 130 -21.15 -13.09 -7.95
C ALA A 130 -22.33 -14.04 -8.18
N GLU A 131 -23.49 -13.77 -7.58
CA GLU A 131 -24.73 -14.55 -7.80
C GLU A 131 -25.17 -14.48 -9.27
N ARG A 132 -25.18 -13.28 -9.86
CA ARG A 132 -25.53 -13.10 -11.29
C ARG A 132 -24.58 -13.83 -12.23
N ALA A 133 -23.28 -13.85 -11.93
CA ALA A 133 -22.28 -14.55 -12.73
C ALA A 133 -22.36 -16.07 -12.60
N GLN A 134 -22.92 -16.59 -11.50
CA GLN A 134 -23.17 -18.02 -11.31
C GLN A 134 -24.47 -18.48 -11.97
N SER A 135 -25.45 -17.57 -12.11
CA SER A 135 -26.74 -17.85 -12.73
C SER A 135 -26.78 -17.62 -14.25
N ALA A 136 -25.67 -17.19 -14.85
CA ALA A 136 -25.51 -16.94 -16.29
C ALA A 136 -24.66 -18.04 -16.92
#